data_AF-A0A4Q7V265-F1
#
_entry.id   AF-A0A4Q7V265-F1
#
_cell.length_a   1.000
_cell.length_b   1.000
_cell.length_c   1.000
_cell.angle_alpha   90.00
_cell.angle_beta   90.00
_cell.angle_gamma   90.00
#
_symmetry.space_group_name_H-M   'P 1'
#
loop_
_entity.id
_entity.type
_entity.pdbx_description
1 polymer ?
#
loop_
_entity_poly.entity_id
_entity_poly.type
_entity_poly.pdbx_seq_one_letter_code
_entity_poly.pdbx_strand_id
1 'polypeptide(L)'
;MPVCALPDVGDLVTDARFPDRWLHDLRVQTLPHHAFRLFVIALTWSASNRTDGEIDRQHLRLLPCSAGQDSVDVLVRAKLWTERTTGYTIADFQTTQTSAAQLAAYERKTFQDRERQARKRARDRGESDRPRRDSLRDVAATSKDRTETGEARSRTSSERSSTDHYSGSDADSLYPSSGISDDDWDSEWAHEAS
;
A
#
# COMPACT_ATOMS: atom_id res chain seq x y z
N MET A 1 15.20 14.21 32.02
CA MET A 1 15.01 14.74 30.66
C MET A 1 14.11 13.77 29.91
N PRO A 2 12.84 14.11 29.63
CA PRO A 2 11.98 13.24 28.83
C PRO A 2 12.52 13.19 27.40
N VAL A 3 12.76 11.97 26.91
CA VAL A 3 13.18 11.72 25.54
C VAL A 3 11.99 12.08 24.65
N CYS A 4 12.13 13.14 23.84
CA CYS A 4 11.17 13.42 22.76
C CYS A 4 11.17 12.19 21.85
N ALA A 5 10.13 11.37 21.96
CA ALA A 5 9.87 10.31 21.00
C ALA A 5 9.71 10.99 19.63
N LEU A 6 10.69 10.78 18.76
CA LEU A 6 10.55 11.09 17.34
C LEU A 6 9.25 10.42 16.89
N PRO A 7 8.37 11.14 16.16
CA PRO A 7 7.19 10.50 15.61
C PRO A 7 7.68 9.29 14.83
N ASP A 8 7.09 8.13 15.14
CA ASP A 8 7.19 6.93 14.33
C ASP A 8 6.85 7.36 12.90
N VAL A 9 7.89 7.63 12.10
CA VAL A 9 7.76 7.90 10.68
C VAL A 9 7.48 6.53 10.11
N GLY A 10 6.27 6.03 10.39
CA GLY A 10 5.80 4.77 9.86
C GLY A 10 6.10 4.84 8.39
N ASP A 11 6.97 3.92 7.95
CA ASP A 11 7.64 3.97 6.67
C ASP A 11 6.65 4.52 5.65
N LEU A 12 6.98 5.65 5.03
CA LEU A 12 6.21 6.16 3.91
C LEU A 12 6.42 5.15 2.79
N VAL A 13 5.67 4.05 2.86
CA VAL A 13 5.68 2.98 1.88
C VAL A 13 5.30 3.65 0.58
N THR A 14 6.29 3.75 -0.30
CA THR A 14 6.03 4.22 -1.67
C THR A 14 5.19 3.13 -2.32
N ASP A 15 3.92 3.45 -2.58
CA ASP A 15 3.02 2.59 -3.32
C ASP A 15 3.22 2.83 -4.82
N ALA A 16 4.21 2.13 -5.40
CA ALA A 16 4.39 2.05 -6.85
C ALA A 16 3.72 0.77 -7.37
N ARG A 17 2.65 0.94 -8.15
CA ARG A 17 1.82 -0.16 -8.65
C ARG A 17 2.20 -0.55 -10.06
N PHE A 18 2.35 -1.85 -10.30
CA PHE A 18 2.54 -2.42 -11.63
C PHE A 18 1.23 -3.09 -12.06
N PRO A 19 0.44 -2.45 -12.94
CA PRO A 19 -0.85 -3.02 -13.32
C PRO A 19 -0.67 -4.24 -14.22
N ASP A 20 -1.46 -5.28 -13.98
CA ASP A 20 -1.47 -6.54 -14.72
C ASP A 20 -1.56 -6.34 -16.25
N ARG A 21 -2.29 -5.31 -16.71
CA ARG A 21 -2.40 -4.98 -18.14
C ARG A 21 -1.07 -4.76 -18.84
N TRP A 22 0.00 -4.39 -18.13
CA TRP A 22 1.34 -4.24 -18.71
C TRP A 22 1.91 -5.58 -19.18
N LEU A 23 1.47 -6.70 -18.58
CA LEU A 23 1.81 -8.05 -19.04
C LEU A 23 1.20 -8.38 -20.40
N HIS A 24 0.22 -7.60 -20.88
CA HIS A 24 -0.43 -7.78 -22.18
C HIS A 24 -0.24 -6.60 -23.13
N ASP A 25 0.38 -5.50 -22.66
CA ASP A 25 0.63 -4.32 -23.49
C ASP A 25 1.89 -4.54 -24.34
N LEU A 26 1.69 -4.67 -25.65
CA LEU A 26 2.77 -4.84 -26.61
C LEU A 26 3.80 -3.72 -26.52
N ARG A 27 3.38 -2.48 -26.18
CA ARG A 27 4.31 -1.35 -26.05
C ARG A 27 5.35 -1.59 -24.97
N VAL A 28 4.95 -2.25 -23.88
CA VAL A 28 5.83 -2.59 -22.74
C VAL A 28 6.61 -3.86 -23.04
N GLN A 29 5.98 -4.89 -23.60
CA GLN A 29 6.64 -6.16 -23.92
C GLN A 29 7.73 -6.03 -24.99
N THR A 30 7.58 -5.13 -25.96
CA THR A 30 8.59 -4.95 -27.02
C THR A 30 9.74 -4.01 -26.62
N LEU A 31 9.78 -3.54 -25.37
CA LEU A 31 10.86 -2.65 -24.93
C LEU A 31 12.19 -3.39 -24.82
N PRO A 32 13.30 -2.77 -25.27
CA PRO A 32 14.63 -3.21 -24.88
C PRO A 32 14.79 -3.20 -23.35
N HIS A 33 15.59 -4.13 -22.81
CA HIS A 33 15.77 -4.31 -21.35
C HIS A 33 16.17 -3.02 -20.63
N HIS A 34 17.03 -2.19 -21.23
CA HIS A 34 17.45 -0.92 -20.63
C HIS A 34 16.32 0.10 -20.54
N ALA A 35 15.45 0.19 -21.55
CA ALA A 35 14.31 1.10 -21.58
C ALA A 35 13.24 0.66 -20.58
N PHE A 36 13.01 -0.65 -20.46
CA PHE A 36 12.12 -1.22 -19.45
C PHE A 36 12.60 -0.92 -18.02
N ARG A 37 13.90 -1.12 -17.73
CA ARG A 37 14.48 -0.79 -16.41
C ARG A 37 14.35 0.70 -16.11
N LEU A 38 14.65 1.57 -17.07
CA LEU A 38 14.48 3.01 -16.93
C LEU A 38 13.03 3.36 -16.62
N PHE A 39 12.07 2.78 -17.34
CA PHE A 39 10.63 3.00 -17.13
C PHE A 39 10.18 2.64 -15.70
N VAL A 40 10.57 1.46 -15.21
CA VAL A 40 10.22 1.01 -13.86
C VAL A 40 10.85 1.89 -12.78
N ILE A 41 12.15 2.22 -12.91
CA ILE A 41 12.87 3.06 -11.95
C ILE A 41 12.27 4.47 -11.93
N ALA A 42 12.00 5.04 -13.10
CA ALA A 42 11.37 6.34 -13.26
C ALA A 42 9.97 6.39 -12.62
N LEU A 43 9.15 5.36 -12.84
CA LEU A 43 7.83 5.24 -12.22
C LEU A 43 7.92 5.24 -10.69
N THR A 44 8.78 4.39 -10.15
CA THR A 44 8.99 4.29 -8.70
C THR A 44 9.51 5.60 -8.13
N TRP A 45 10.45 6.26 -8.81
CA TRP A 45 10.96 7.57 -8.42
C TRP A 45 9.84 8.63 -8.40
N SER A 46 9.01 8.70 -9.45
CA SER A 46 7.89 9.63 -9.52
C SER A 46 6.84 9.36 -8.44
N ALA A 47 6.57 8.09 -8.11
CA ALA A 47 5.67 7.71 -7.03
C ALA A 47 6.22 8.12 -5.65
N SER A 48 7.52 7.87 -5.39
CA SER A 48 8.18 8.26 -4.13
C SER A 48 8.21 9.77 -3.93
N ASN A 49 8.49 10.52 -5.00
CA ASN A 49 8.61 11.98 -4.94
C ASN A 49 7.26 12.70 -5.16
N ARG A 50 6.18 11.95 -5.41
CA ARG A 50 4.83 12.47 -5.65
C ARG A 50 4.79 13.52 -6.77
N THR A 51 5.51 13.27 -7.86
CA THR A 51 5.60 14.21 -9.00
C THR A 51 4.53 13.97 -10.07
N ASP A 52 3.52 13.16 -9.78
CA ASP A 52 2.45 12.80 -10.72
C ASP A 52 2.95 12.28 -12.08
N GLY A 53 4.12 11.64 -12.09
CA GLY A 53 4.77 11.09 -13.28
C GLY A 53 5.64 12.08 -14.05
N GLU A 54 5.81 13.31 -13.56
CA GLU A 54 6.72 14.30 -14.14
C GLU A 54 8.17 14.04 -13.72
N ILE A 55 9.08 14.10 -14.69
CA ILE A 55 10.50 13.87 -14.51
C ILE A 55 11.28 14.95 -15.26
N ASP A 56 11.93 15.82 -14.51
CA ASP A 56 12.86 16.80 -15.07
C ASP A 56 14.09 16.10 -15.67
N ARG A 57 14.66 16.65 -16.76
CA ARG A 57 15.92 16.18 -17.34
C ARG A 57 17.06 16.12 -16.32
N GLN A 58 17.06 17.02 -15.32
CA GLN A 58 18.04 16.99 -14.23
C GLN A 58 17.87 15.75 -13.34
N HIS A 59 16.64 15.42 -12.96
CA HIS A 59 16.34 14.24 -12.15
C HIS A 59 16.56 12.94 -12.91
N LEU A 60 16.31 12.94 -14.22
CA LEU A 60 16.56 11.77 -15.08
C LEU A 60 18.03 11.32 -15.03
N ARG A 61 18.98 12.26 -14.94
CA ARG A 61 20.43 11.97 -14.82
C ARG A 61 20.82 11.39 -13.46
N LEU A 62 19.97 11.56 -12.44
CA LEU A 62 20.22 11.06 -11.09
C LEU A 62 19.66 9.64 -10.88
N LEU A 63 18.86 9.13 -11.82
CA LEU A 63 18.34 7.77 -11.71
C LEU A 63 19.50 6.75 -11.78
N PRO A 64 19.47 5.68 -10.97
CA PRO A 64 20.56 4.70 -10.84
C PRO A 64 20.77 3.81 -12.09
N CYS A 65 19.98 4.00 -13.14
CA CYS A 65 20.19 3.38 -14.43
C CYS A 65 20.89 4.34 -15.38
N SER A 66 21.79 3.85 -16.22
CA SER A 66 22.36 4.59 -17.34
C SER A 66 21.25 4.97 -18.33
N ALA A 67 20.56 6.08 -18.05
CA ALA A 67 19.52 6.66 -18.89
C ALA A 67 20.19 7.31 -20.10
N GLY A 68 20.62 6.48 -21.06
CA GLY A 68 21.03 6.97 -22.37
C GLY A 68 19.85 7.65 -23.06
N GLN A 69 20.12 8.67 -23.86
CA GLN A 69 19.09 9.37 -24.65
C GLN A 69 18.29 8.37 -25.50
N ASP A 70 18.95 7.35 -26.04
CA ASP A 70 18.31 6.27 -26.81
C ASP A 70 17.18 5.56 -26.05
N SER A 71 17.36 5.34 -24.73
CA SER A 71 16.32 4.71 -23.90
C SER A 71 15.09 5.59 -23.77
N VAL A 72 15.31 6.90 -23.62
CA VAL A 72 14.25 7.91 -23.53
C VAL A 72 13.49 7.99 -24.85
N ASP A 73 14.21 8.03 -25.98
CA ASP A 73 13.62 8.12 -27.31
C ASP A 73 12.77 6.89 -27.63
N VAL A 74 13.20 5.70 -27.19
CA VAL A 74 12.42 4.46 -27.29
C VAL A 74 11.11 4.57 -26.50
N LEU A 75 11.14 5.08 -25.26
CA LEU A 75 9.96 5.23 -24.41
C LEU A 75 8.97 6.28 -24.96
N VAL A 76 9.47 7.38 -25.53
CA VAL A 76 8.67 8.40 -26.21
C VAL A 76 8.04 7.83 -27.48
N ARG A 77 8.81 7.12 -28.31
CA ARG A 77 8.30 6.46 -29.53
C ARG A 77 7.24 5.41 -29.23
N ALA A 78 7.41 4.65 -28.13
CA ALA A 78 6.43 3.69 -27.64
C ALA A 78 5.18 4.34 -27.02
N LYS A 79 5.11 5.68 -26.93
CA LYS A 79 4.03 6.45 -26.29
C LYS A 79 3.82 6.07 -24.82
N LEU A 80 4.87 5.58 -24.16
CA LEU A 80 4.87 5.35 -22.73
C LEU A 80 5.27 6.63 -22.00
N TRP A 81 6.09 7.48 -22.63
CA TRP A 81 6.44 8.80 -22.16
C TRP A 81 5.95 9.88 -23.12
N THR A 82 5.65 11.06 -22.59
CA THR A 82 5.33 12.26 -23.36
C THR A 82 6.40 13.31 -23.08
N GLU A 83 7.01 13.86 -24.13
CA GLU A 83 7.98 14.95 -23.99
C GLU A 83 7.30 16.26 -23.55
N ARG A 84 7.95 16.98 -22.64
CA ARG A 84 7.55 18.29 -22.13
C ARG A 84 8.72 19.27 -22.29
N THR A 85 8.42 20.56 -22.13
CA THR A 85 9.42 21.63 -22.23
C THR A 85 10.62 21.42 -21.28
N THR A 86 10.37 20.94 -20.07
CA THR A 86 11.40 20.78 -19.01
C THR A 86 11.86 19.34 -18.80
N GLY A 87 11.23 18.36 -19.47
CA GLY A 87 11.44 16.96 -19.15
C GLY A 87 10.45 16.03 -19.81
N TYR A 88 10.00 15.03 -19.07
CA TYR A 88 9.14 13.97 -19.57
C TYR A 88 8.01 13.68 -18.58
N THR A 89 6.88 13.21 -19.08
CA THR A 89 5.76 12.74 -18.26
C THR A 89 5.47 11.29 -18.61
N ILE A 90 5.33 10.43 -17.59
CA ILE A 90 4.89 9.04 -17.75
C ILE A 90 3.41 9.01 -18.17
N ALA A 91 3.10 8.33 -19.27
CA ALA A 91 1.74 8.13 -19.75
C ALA A 91 0.93 7.26 -18.77
N ASP A 92 -0.36 7.53 -18.66
CA ASP A 92 -1.30 6.82 -17.78
C ASP A 92 -0.90 6.79 -16.29
N PHE A 93 -0.02 7.69 -15.83
CA PHE A 93 0.41 7.73 -14.44
C PHE A 93 -0.77 7.90 -13.49
N GLN A 94 -1.67 8.86 -13.76
CA GLN A 94 -2.86 9.10 -12.93
C GLN A 94 -3.87 7.94 -12.93
N THR A 95 -3.82 7.08 -13.96
CA THR A 95 -4.69 5.90 -14.05
C THR A 95 -4.10 4.71 -13.28
N THR A 96 -2.78 4.65 -13.13
CA THR A 96 -2.08 3.53 -12.48
C THR A 96 -1.71 3.80 -11.04
N GLN A 97 -1.29 5.02 -10.75
CA GLN A 97 -0.75 5.45 -9.47
C GLN A 97 -1.71 6.36 -8.75
N THR A 98 -1.54 6.42 -7.44
CA THR A 98 -2.23 7.40 -6.59
C THR A 98 -1.59 8.77 -6.81
N SER A 99 -2.39 9.79 -7.12
CA SER A 99 -1.85 11.14 -7.33
C SER A 99 -1.40 11.80 -6.02
N ALA A 100 -0.53 12.80 -6.13
CA ALA A 100 -0.08 13.59 -4.99
C ALA A 100 -1.26 14.21 -4.21
N ALA A 101 -2.27 14.70 -4.94
CA ALA A 101 -3.47 15.27 -4.36
C ALA A 101 -4.32 14.23 -3.60
N GLN A 102 -4.42 13.01 -4.12
CA GLN A 102 -5.12 11.90 -3.46
C GLN A 102 -4.40 11.47 -2.18
N LEU A 103 -3.07 11.36 -2.21
CA LEU A 103 -2.26 11.08 -1.02
C LEU A 103 -2.43 12.17 0.04
N ALA A 104 -2.36 13.44 -0.34
CA ALA A 104 -2.57 14.56 0.59
C ALA A 104 -4.00 14.59 1.18
N ALA A 105 -5.01 14.16 0.43
CA ALA A 105 -6.37 14.00 0.95
C ALA A 105 -6.45 12.84 1.97
N TYR A 106 -5.79 11.72 1.69
CA TYR A 106 -5.72 10.58 2.61
C TYR A 106 -4.97 10.92 3.90
N GLU A 107 -3.83 11.61 3.82
CA GLU A 107 -3.07 12.09 4.98
C GLU A 107 -3.89 13.03 5.86
N ARG A 108 -4.61 13.98 5.25
CA ARG A 108 -5.52 14.86 5.99
C ARG A 108 -6.63 14.08 6.69
N LYS A 109 -7.20 13.07 6.02
CA LYS A 109 -8.25 12.21 6.61
C LYS A 109 -7.70 11.41 7.79
N THR A 110 -6.55 10.76 7.64
CA THR A 110 -5.96 9.95 8.72
C THR A 110 -5.58 10.82 9.92
N PHE A 111 -5.08 12.04 9.71
CA PHE A 111 -4.84 12.99 10.79
C PHE A 111 -6.13 13.36 11.53
N GLN A 112 -7.21 13.68 10.81
CA GLN A 112 -8.51 13.99 11.42
C GLN A 112 -9.10 12.80 12.18
N ASP A 113 -8.97 11.58 11.65
CA ASP A 113 -9.46 10.37 12.30
C ASP A 113 -8.68 10.07 13.59
N ARG A 114 -7.34 10.26 13.58
CA ARG A 114 -6.50 10.17 14.79
C ARG A 114 -6.91 11.21 15.82
N GLU A 115 -7.14 12.45 15.41
CA GLU A 115 -7.58 13.51 16.32
C GLU A 115 -8.96 13.22 16.93
N ARG A 116 -9.93 12.79 16.11
CA ARG A 116 -11.27 12.38 16.57
C ARG A 116 -11.18 11.23 17.57
N GLN A 117 -10.36 10.22 17.27
CA GLN A 117 -10.16 9.08 18.14
C GLN A 117 -9.46 9.46 19.46
N ALA A 118 -8.49 10.37 19.42
CA ALA A 118 -7.85 10.92 20.61
C ALA A 118 -8.84 11.69 21.50
N ARG A 119 -9.67 12.56 20.89
CA ARG A 119 -10.73 13.30 21.60
C ARG A 119 -11.77 12.36 22.22
N LYS A 120 -12.17 11.30 21.51
CA LYS A 120 -13.09 10.28 22.04
C LYS A 120 -12.48 9.60 23.27
N ARG A 121 -11.24 9.10 23.17
CA ARG A 121 -10.53 8.48 24.29
C ARG A 121 -10.31 9.40 25.49
N ALA A 122 -10.18 10.71 25.27
CA ALA A 122 -10.08 11.69 26.35
C ALA A 122 -11.43 11.89 27.07
N ARG A 123 -12.55 11.92 26.32
CA ARG A 123 -13.90 12.00 26.90
C ARG A 123 -14.25 10.74 27.69
N ASP A 124 -14.01 9.57 27.12
CA ASP A 124 -14.31 8.29 27.76
C ASP A 124 -13.54 8.13 29.09
N ARG A 125 -12.27 8.56 29.14
CA ARG A 125 -11.47 8.60 30.38
C ARG A 125 -12.02 9.57 31.42
N GLY A 126 -12.50 10.74 31.00
CA GLY A 126 -13.10 11.73 31.91
C GLY A 126 -14.48 11.33 32.44
N GLU A 127 -15.19 10.44 31.75
CA GLU A 127 -16.49 9.92 32.18
C GLU A 127 -16.36 8.74 33.15
N SER A 128 -15.34 7.89 32.98
CA SER A 128 -15.04 6.80 33.93
C SER A 128 -14.56 7.28 35.31
N ASP A 129 -14.08 8.52 35.42
CA ASP A 129 -13.59 9.11 36.67
C ASP A 129 -14.65 9.94 37.41
N ARG A 130 -15.87 10.03 36.87
CA ARG A 130 -17.00 10.56 37.63
C ARG A 130 -17.47 9.47 38.59
N PRO A 131 -17.49 9.70 39.91
CA PRO A 131 -18.05 8.73 40.84
C PRO A 131 -19.47 8.43 40.40
N ARG A 132 -19.71 7.16 40.09
CA ARG A 132 -20.98 6.61 39.65
C ARG A 132 -22.00 6.93 40.73
N ARG A 133 -22.69 8.06 40.61
CA ARG A 133 -23.68 8.51 41.58
C ARG A 133 -24.79 7.46 41.53
N ASP A 134 -24.87 6.66 42.59
CA ASP A 134 -25.85 5.61 42.81
C ASP A 134 -27.20 6.05 42.28
N SER A 135 -27.53 5.54 41.09
CA SER A 135 -28.87 5.60 40.54
C SER A 135 -29.56 4.32 40.99
N LEU A 136 -29.85 4.27 42.29
CA LEU A 136 -30.97 3.50 42.81
C LEU A 136 -32.22 4.10 42.17
N ARG A 137 -32.64 3.57 41.01
CA ARG A 137 -33.94 3.87 40.43
C ARG A 137 -34.81 2.64 40.58
N ASP A 138 -35.82 2.84 41.40
CA ASP A 138 -36.75 1.84 41.92
C ASP A 138 -37.35 0.91 40.86
N VAL A 139 -37.45 -0.34 41.29
CA VAL A 139 -38.32 -1.38 40.78
C VAL A 139 -39.77 -0.93 40.98
N ALA A 140 -40.51 -0.70 39.90
CA ALA A 140 -41.96 -0.75 39.92
C ALA A 140 -42.43 -1.59 38.73
N ALA A 141 -42.67 -2.86 39.02
CA ALA A 141 -43.36 -3.79 38.15
C ALA A 141 -44.77 -3.26 37.82
N THR A 142 -45.11 -3.22 36.54
CA THR A 142 -46.50 -3.43 36.12
C THR A 142 -46.50 -4.28 34.85
N SER A 143 -46.88 -5.54 35.05
CA SER A 143 -47.32 -6.46 34.01
C SER A 143 -48.52 -5.87 33.27
N LYS A 144 -48.47 -5.83 31.94
CA LYS A 144 -49.70 -5.93 31.16
C LYS A 144 -49.42 -6.65 29.85
N ASP A 145 -49.94 -7.86 29.82
CA ASP A 145 -50.41 -8.60 28.65
C ASP A 145 -50.65 -7.72 27.42
N ARG A 146 -49.98 -8.09 26.32
CA ARG A 146 -50.66 -8.09 25.02
C ARG A 146 -50.03 -9.12 24.09
N THR A 147 -50.80 -10.18 23.92
CA THR A 147 -50.77 -11.21 22.89
C THR A 147 -50.56 -10.66 21.48
N GLU A 148 -49.77 -11.42 20.70
CA GLU A 148 -49.87 -11.74 19.26
C GLU A 148 -50.18 -10.57 18.30
N THR A 149 -49.42 -10.36 17.22
CA THR A 149 -49.45 -11.22 16.02
C THR A 149 -48.40 -10.73 15.02
N GLY A 150 -47.70 -11.66 14.36
CA GLY A 150 -47.43 -11.56 12.91
C GLY A 150 -46.16 -10.87 12.41
N GLU A 151 -45.36 -11.68 11.71
CA GLU A 151 -44.59 -11.35 10.50
C GLU A 151 -43.18 -10.75 10.60
N ALA A 152 -42.23 -11.70 10.61
CA ALA A 152 -41.24 -11.90 9.54
C ALA A 152 -40.37 -10.70 9.12
N ARG A 153 -39.07 -10.76 9.43
CA ARG A 153 -38.03 -11.16 8.46
C ARG A 153 -36.61 -11.12 9.06
N SER A 154 -35.93 -12.24 8.80
CA SER A 154 -34.49 -12.42 8.58
C SER A 154 -33.48 -12.13 9.69
N ARG A 155 -33.27 -13.19 10.49
CA ARG A 155 -31.97 -13.80 10.84
C ARG A 155 -30.72 -13.03 10.37
N THR A 156 -30.13 -12.28 11.30
CA THR A 156 -28.69 -12.04 11.37
C THR A 156 -28.06 -13.23 12.12
N SER A 157 -27.48 -14.17 11.38
CA SER A 157 -26.56 -15.16 11.93
C SER A 157 -25.29 -14.45 12.35
N SER A 158 -25.26 -14.13 13.64
CA SER A 158 -24.06 -13.93 14.44
C SER A 158 -23.27 -15.25 14.45
N GLU A 159 -22.23 -15.35 13.63
CA GLU A 159 -21.17 -16.34 13.85
C GLU A 159 -20.16 -15.75 14.82
N ARG A 160 -20.34 -16.18 16.07
CA ARG A 160 -19.33 -16.24 17.12
C ARG A 160 -18.08 -16.91 16.54
N SER A 161 -16.92 -16.28 16.62
CA SER A 161 -16.01 -16.48 17.75
C SER A 161 -15.86 -17.97 18.11
N SER A 162 -15.04 -18.64 17.32
CA SER A 162 -14.32 -19.85 17.69
C SER A 162 -12.84 -19.55 17.44
N THR A 163 -12.22 -18.96 18.46
CA THR A 163 -10.77 -18.96 18.61
C THR A 163 -10.40 -20.33 19.16
N ASP A 164 -10.30 -21.31 18.28
CA ASP A 164 -9.64 -22.57 18.59
C ASP A 164 -8.13 -22.36 18.54
N HIS A 165 -7.51 -22.68 19.66
CA HIS A 165 -6.08 -22.85 19.84
C HIS A 165 -5.53 -23.82 18.79
N TYR A 166 -4.77 -23.30 17.82
CA TYR A 166 -3.82 -24.11 17.05
C TYR A 166 -2.46 -24.06 17.74
N SER A 167 -2.25 -24.98 18.69
CA SER A 167 -0.92 -25.37 19.15
C SER A 167 -0.35 -26.31 18.09
N GLY A 168 0.25 -25.73 17.05
CA GLY A 168 1.03 -26.46 16.06
C GLY A 168 2.39 -26.81 16.63
N SER A 169 2.43 -27.90 17.38
CA SER A 169 3.64 -28.68 17.61
C SER A 169 4.12 -29.29 16.29
N ASP A 170 5.41 -29.17 16.03
CA ASP A 170 6.25 -30.18 15.37
C ASP A 170 5.67 -30.84 14.10
N ALA A 171 5.91 -30.19 12.97
CA ALA A 171 6.01 -30.88 11.69
C ALA A 171 7.26 -30.39 10.96
N ASP A 172 8.34 -31.14 11.20
CA ASP A 172 9.30 -31.58 10.19
C ASP A 172 9.71 -30.58 9.11
N SER A 173 10.81 -29.90 9.43
CA SER A 173 12.04 -29.92 8.64
C SER A 173 12.13 -31.06 7.59
N LEU A 174 11.54 -30.87 6.42
CA LEU A 174 11.73 -31.74 5.24
C LEU A 174 12.03 -30.98 3.94
N TYR A 175 12.47 -29.73 4.04
CA TYR A 175 13.28 -29.16 2.96
C TYR A 175 14.74 -29.42 3.29
N PRO A 176 15.41 -30.37 2.59
CA PRO A 176 16.86 -30.39 2.61
C PRO A 176 17.32 -29.03 2.11
N SER A 177 17.98 -28.30 3.00
CA SER A 177 18.83 -27.16 2.66
C SER A 177 20.00 -27.70 1.83
N SER A 178 19.74 -28.08 0.58
CA SER A 178 20.77 -28.23 -0.42
C SER A 178 21.34 -26.85 -0.65
N GLY A 179 22.53 -26.62 -0.07
CA GLY A 179 23.33 -25.44 -0.36
C GLY A 179 23.56 -25.35 -1.85
N ILE A 180 22.75 -24.53 -2.51
CA ILE A 180 23.12 -23.92 -3.78
C ILE A 180 24.09 -22.82 -3.37
N SER A 181 25.38 -23.07 -3.54
CA SER A 181 26.40 -22.04 -3.49
C SER A 181 26.12 -21.06 -4.62
N ASP A 182 26.13 -19.76 -4.31
CA ASP A 182 25.93 -18.66 -5.27
C ASP A 182 27.02 -18.57 -6.37
N ASP A 183 28.00 -19.48 -6.40
CA ASP A 183 29.16 -19.44 -7.29
C ASP A 183 29.00 -20.16 -8.66
N ASP A 184 27.82 -20.72 -9.01
CA ASP A 184 27.68 -21.59 -10.20
C ASP A 184 26.97 -20.96 -11.42
N TRP A 185 26.55 -19.69 -11.36
CA TRP A 185 25.75 -19.08 -12.45
C TRP A 185 26.55 -18.49 -13.62
N ASP A 186 27.87 -18.32 -13.49
CA ASP A 186 28.69 -17.64 -14.51
C ASP A 186 29.39 -18.58 -15.53
N SER A 187 29.30 -19.91 -15.37
CA SER A 187 30.09 -20.85 -16.18
C SER A 187 29.39 -21.40 -17.43
N GLU A 188 28.06 -21.27 -17.57
CA GLU A 188 27.32 -21.98 -18.62
C GLU A 188 27.22 -21.24 -19.98
N TRP A 189 27.60 -19.96 -20.05
CA TRP A 189 27.46 -19.15 -21.28
C TRP A 189 28.75 -18.97 -22.10
N ALA A 190 29.86 -19.61 -21.74
CA ALA A 190 31.16 -19.36 -22.37
C ALA A 190 31.52 -20.26 -23.58
N HIS A 191 30.67 -21.22 -23.98
CA HIS A 191 31.07 -22.25 -24.96
C HIS A 191 30.34 -22.26 -26.31
N GLU A 192 29.48 -21.30 -26.62
CA GLU A 192 28.73 -21.29 -27.88
C GLU A 192 29.10 -20.14 -28.83
N ALA A 193 30.41 -19.88 -28.95
CA ALA A 193 30.94 -19.05 -30.03
C ALA A 193 32.31 -19.56 -30.47
N SER A 194 32.33 -20.57 -31.34
CA SER A 194 33.47 -20.86 -32.20
C SER A 194 33.03 -21.44 -33.54
#